data_AF-A0AAW9KWZ0-F1
#
_entry.id   AF-A0AAW9KWZ0-F1
#
_cell.length_a   1.000
_cell.length_b   1.000
_cell.length_c   1.000
_cell.angle_alpha   90.00
_cell.angle_beta   90.00
_cell.angle_gamma   90.00
#
_symmetry.space_group_name_H-M   'P 1'
#
loop_
_entity.id
_entity.type
_entity.pdbx_description
1 polymer ?
#
loop_
_entity_poly.entity_id
_entity_poly.type
_entity_poly.pdbx_seq_one_letter_code
_entity_poly.pdbx_strand_id
1 'polypeptide(L)'
;MVPDSQRPTETDGGDSFDPGFDEAALYTVVRDAVKDALLDVIGTVLLLGIAFVLVIAGIQAVFSSISLATVAIGIGVLAFGVYLAAATLEIIPPIREWV
;
A
#
# COMPACT_ATOMS: atom_id res chain seq x y z
N MET A 1 -35.15 -18.68 -69.48
CA MET A 1 -34.04 -18.40 -68.55
C MET A 1 -34.41 -17.13 -67.81
N VAL A 2 -34.87 -17.28 -66.56
CA VAL A 2 -35.28 -16.18 -65.67
C VAL A 2 -34.10 -15.89 -64.74
N PRO A 3 -33.69 -14.63 -64.52
CA PRO A 3 -32.64 -14.30 -63.58
C PRO A 3 -33.25 -14.11 -62.18
N ASP A 4 -33.01 -15.06 -61.28
CA ASP A 4 -33.47 -14.94 -59.89
C ASP A 4 -32.42 -14.25 -59.01
N SER A 5 -32.80 -13.03 -58.63
CA SER A 5 -32.64 -12.41 -57.31
C SER A 5 -31.23 -12.20 -56.74
N GLN A 6 -30.84 -10.91 -56.77
CA GLN A 6 -29.99 -10.29 -55.77
C GLN A 6 -30.53 -10.64 -54.36
N ARG A 7 -29.88 -11.57 -53.66
CA ARG A 7 -30.00 -11.59 -52.21
C ARG A 7 -29.22 -10.39 -51.70
N PRO A 8 -29.81 -9.52 -50.87
CA PRO A 8 -29.00 -8.67 -50.03
C PRO A 8 -28.15 -9.63 -49.20
N THR A 9 -26.84 -9.59 -49.37
CA THR A 9 -25.95 -10.02 -48.29
C THR A 9 -26.31 -9.13 -47.12
N GLU A 10 -27.08 -9.67 -46.17
CA GLU A 10 -27.02 -9.21 -44.80
C GLU A 10 -25.54 -9.21 -44.45
N THR A 11 -24.92 -8.03 -44.47
CA THR A 11 -23.76 -7.80 -43.65
C THR A 11 -24.26 -8.13 -42.26
N ASP A 12 -23.79 -9.25 -41.69
CA ASP A 12 -23.81 -9.36 -40.26
C ASP A 12 -23.24 -8.04 -39.77
N GLY A 13 -24.03 -7.30 -39.01
CA GLY A 13 -23.53 -6.16 -38.28
C GLY A 13 -22.53 -6.73 -37.31
N GLY A 14 -21.34 -7.08 -37.79
CA GLY A 14 -20.13 -7.01 -37.04
C GLY A 14 -20.04 -5.55 -36.65
N ASP A 15 -20.71 -5.22 -35.55
CA ASP A 15 -20.01 -4.55 -34.48
C ASP A 15 -18.71 -5.32 -34.32
N SER A 16 -17.72 -4.91 -35.11
CA SER A 16 -16.34 -5.02 -34.78
C SER A 16 -16.19 -4.23 -33.48
N PHE A 17 -16.65 -4.82 -32.39
CA PHE A 17 -15.93 -4.83 -31.14
C PHE A 17 -14.56 -5.43 -31.48
N ASP A 18 -13.74 -4.63 -32.17
CA ASP A 18 -12.35 -4.56 -31.77
C ASP A 18 -12.47 -4.23 -30.28
N PRO A 19 -12.10 -5.13 -29.36
CA PRO A 19 -11.90 -4.74 -27.98
C PRO A 19 -10.64 -3.88 -27.99
N GLY A 20 -10.75 -2.73 -28.65
CA GLY A 20 -9.70 -1.77 -28.88
C GLY A 20 -9.20 -1.41 -27.51
N PHE A 21 -7.93 -1.73 -27.29
CA PHE A 21 -7.23 -1.49 -26.06
C PHE A 21 -7.46 -0.03 -25.63
N ASP A 22 -8.33 0.18 -24.64
CA ASP A 22 -8.67 1.52 -24.18
C ASP A 22 -7.52 2.02 -23.30
N GLU A 23 -6.51 2.56 -23.97
CA GLU A 23 -5.29 3.10 -23.36
C GLU A 23 -5.60 4.16 -22.29
N ALA A 24 -6.69 4.93 -22.47
CA ALA A 24 -7.09 5.98 -21.54
C ALA A 24 -7.71 5.38 -20.26
N ALA A 25 -8.56 4.35 -20.41
CA ALA A 25 -9.07 3.59 -19.27
C ALA A 25 -7.93 2.89 -18.53
N LEU A 26 -7.01 2.25 -19.24
CA LEU A 26 -5.86 1.57 -18.64
C LEU A 26 -4.91 2.52 -17.91
N TYR A 27 -4.61 3.68 -18.49
CA TYR A 27 -3.80 4.70 -17.82
C TYR A 27 -4.44 5.15 -16.51
N THR A 28 -5.76 5.32 -16.48
CA THR A 28 -6.48 5.73 -15.27
C THR A 28 -6.38 4.66 -14.19
N VAL A 29 -6.63 3.40 -14.55
CA VAL A 29 -6.53 2.26 -13.61
C VAL A 29 -5.11 2.14 -13.04
N VAL A 30 -4.09 2.18 -13.90
CA VAL A 30 -2.69 2.11 -13.46
C VAL A 30 -2.34 3.31 -12.59
N ARG A 31 -2.75 4.52 -12.98
CA ARG A 31 -2.49 5.73 -12.22
C ARG A 31 -3.11 5.66 -10.82
N ASP A 32 -4.32 5.15 -10.71
CA ASP A 32 -5.02 5.05 -9.43
C ASP A 32 -4.42 3.94 -8.56
N ALA A 33 -4.07 2.79 -9.13
CA ALA A 33 -3.33 1.74 -8.42
C ALA A 33 -1.97 2.22 -7.90
N VAL A 34 -1.24 3.00 -8.71
CA VAL A 34 0.05 3.59 -8.30
C VAL A 34 -0.14 4.64 -7.20
N LYS A 35 -1.20 5.46 -7.26
CA LYS A 35 -1.52 6.40 -6.19
C LYS A 35 -1.84 5.68 -4.90
N ASP A 36 -2.62 4.60 -4.96
CA ASP A 36 -2.98 3.79 -3.80
C ASP A 36 -1.74 3.17 -3.16
N ALA A 37 -0.88 2.54 -3.97
CA ALA A 37 0.40 2.01 -3.51
C ALA A 37 1.33 3.09 -2.91
N LEU A 38 1.35 4.29 -3.50
CA LEU A 38 2.13 5.41 -2.94
C LEU A 38 1.60 5.87 -1.58
N LEU A 39 0.28 5.92 -1.39
CA LEU A 39 -0.31 6.29 -0.10
C LEU A 39 0.04 5.26 0.98
N ASP A 40 0.01 3.98 0.64
CA ASP A 40 0.42 2.88 1.54
C ASP A 40 1.90 2.99 1.94
N VAL A 41 2.79 3.21 0.96
CA VAL A 41 4.22 3.43 1.21
C VAL A 41 4.46 4.66 2.07
N ILE A 42 3.77 5.77 1.82
CA ILE A 42 3.89 6.99 2.62
C ILE A 42 3.45 6.72 4.07
N GLY A 43 2.36 5.99 4.28
CA GLY A 43 1.91 5.59 5.61
C GLY A 43 2.97 4.78 6.36
N THR A 44 3.57 3.82 5.66
CA THR A 44 4.67 2.99 6.18
C THR A 44 5.88 3.83 6.57
N VAL A 45 6.33 4.74 5.68
CA VAL A 45 7.50 5.60 5.94
C VAL A 45 7.23 6.56 7.11
N LEU A 46 6.03 7.14 7.19
CA LEU A 46 5.63 8.01 8.30
C LEU A 46 5.67 7.25 9.63
N LEU A 47 5.08 6.05 9.65
CA LEU A 47 5.05 5.23 10.86
C LEU A 47 6.45 4.76 11.27
N LEU A 48 7.31 4.42 10.30
CA LEU A 48 8.71 4.10 10.54
C LEU A 48 9.49 5.31 11.09
N GLY A 49 9.19 6.52 10.61
CA GLY A 49 9.73 7.77 11.16
C GLY A 49 9.35 7.97 12.63
N ILE A 50 8.09 7.72 12.99
CA ILE A 50 7.62 7.76 14.38
C ILE A 50 8.37 6.71 15.23
N ALA A 51 8.45 5.47 14.72
CA ALA A 51 9.17 4.40 15.40
C ALA A 51 10.65 4.77 15.64
N PHE A 52 11.30 5.37 14.65
CA PHE A 52 12.68 5.85 14.76
C PHE A 52 12.83 6.90 15.86
N VAL A 53 11.95 7.90 15.91
CA VAL A 53 11.95 8.93 16.97
C VAL A 53 11.80 8.28 18.35
N LEU A 54 10.88 7.32 18.50
CA LEU A 54 10.68 6.60 19.77
C LEU A 54 11.92 5.82 20.18
N VAL A 55 12.60 5.16 19.26
CA VAL A 55 13.86 4.45 19.55
C VAL A 55 14.91 5.43 20.05
N ILE A 56 15.15 6.53 19.34
CA ILE A 56 16.15 7.53 19.74
C ILE A 56 15.80 8.18 21.09
N ALA A 57 14.52 8.49 21.31
CA ALA A 57 14.05 9.03 22.59
C ALA A 57 14.21 8.02 23.74
N GLY A 58 13.92 6.74 23.49
CA GLY A 58 14.11 5.65 24.45
C GLY A 58 15.58 5.45 24.81
N ILE A 59 16.48 5.44 23.83
CA ILE A 59 17.94 5.40 24.05
C ILE A 59 18.35 6.57 24.95
N GLN A 60 17.99 7.80 24.57
CA GLN A 60 18.34 8.98 25.37
C GLN A 60 17.77 8.92 26.79
N ALA A 61 16.52 8.48 26.96
CA ALA A 61 15.91 8.32 28.27
C ALA A 61 16.68 7.29 29.12
N VAL A 62 17.14 6.19 28.55
CA VAL A 62 17.93 5.18 29.29
C VAL A 62 19.29 5.74 29.71
N PHE A 63 20.03 6.38 28.81
CA PHE A 63 21.41 6.79 29.07
C PHE A 63 21.56 8.14 29.77
N SER A 64 20.55 9.01 29.70
CA SER A 64 20.53 10.32 30.39
C SER A 64 19.80 10.27 31.73
N SER A 65 19.33 9.09 32.16
CA SER A 65 18.57 8.92 33.38
C SER A 65 19.40 8.99 34.65
N ILE A 66 18.86 9.64 35.67
CA ILE A 66 19.43 9.71 37.02
C ILE A 66 18.72 8.74 37.99
N SER A 67 17.58 8.16 37.58
CA SER A 67 16.76 7.27 38.41
C SER A 67 16.44 5.95 37.71
N LEU A 68 16.21 4.89 38.50
CA LEU A 68 15.82 3.58 37.97
C LEU A 68 14.46 3.61 37.27
N ALA A 69 13.52 4.42 37.76
CA ALA A 69 12.19 4.55 37.18
C ALA A 69 12.24 5.13 35.76
N THR A 70 13.06 6.18 35.55
CA THR A 70 13.23 6.79 34.23
C THR A 70 13.95 5.86 33.25
N VAL A 71 14.88 5.02 33.74
CA VAL A 71 15.48 3.94 32.93
C VAL A 71 14.42 2.94 32.48
N ALA A 72 13.56 2.47 33.38
CA ALA A 72 12.52 1.49 33.04
C ALA A 72 11.54 2.04 31.99
N ILE A 73 11.13 3.31 32.12
CA ILE A 73 10.31 3.99 31.11
C ILE A 73 11.06 4.08 29.78
N GLY A 74 12.33 4.47 29.80
CA GLY A 74 13.16 4.55 28.60
C GLY A 74 13.28 3.22 27.86
N ILE A 75 13.48 2.12 28.60
CA ILE A 75 13.48 0.75 28.05
C ILE A 75 12.12 0.43 27.43
N GLY A 76 11.02 0.77 28.10
CA GLY A 76 9.67 0.54 27.57
C GLY A 76 9.42 1.30 26.26
N VAL A 77 9.78 2.59 26.21
CA VAL A 77 9.66 3.42 25.00
C VAL A 77 10.54 2.88 23.87
N LEU A 78 11.77 2.48 24.18
CA LEU A 78 12.69 1.87 23.23
C LEU A 78 12.12 0.57 22.66
N ALA A 79 11.69 -0.35 23.53
CA ALA A 79 11.13 -1.63 23.12
C ALA A 79 9.88 -1.44 22.27
N PHE A 80 9.01 -0.49 22.63
CA PHE A 80 7.83 -0.16 21.84
C PHE A 80 8.20 0.42 20.47
N GLY A 81 9.18 1.33 20.39
CA GLY A 81 9.67 1.87 19.12
C GLY A 81 10.24 0.77 18.20
N VAL A 82 11.02 -0.16 18.76
CA VAL A 82 11.56 -1.31 18.00
C VAL A 82 10.44 -2.23 17.53
N TYR A 83 9.49 -2.56 18.40
CA TYR A 83 8.32 -3.37 18.04
C TYR A 83 7.52 -2.69 16.93
N LEU A 84 7.27 -1.38 17.05
CA LEU A 84 6.51 -0.62 16.05
C LEU A 84 7.21 -0.67 14.68
N ALA A 85 8.54 -0.50 14.65
CA ALA A 85 9.32 -0.62 13.41
C ALA A 85 9.21 -2.04 12.81
N ALA A 86 9.36 -3.08 13.65
CA ALA A 86 9.27 -4.46 13.20
C ALA A 86 7.87 -4.82 12.66
N ALA A 87 6.82 -4.34 13.31
CA ALA A 87 5.43 -4.53 12.87
C ALA A 87 5.12 -3.75 11.58
N THR A 88 5.67 -2.54 11.44
CA THR A 88 5.50 -1.70 10.24
C THR A 88 6.20 -2.31 9.02
N LEU A 89 7.31 -3.00 9.23
CA LEU A 89 8.06 -3.71 8.20
C LEU A 89 7.59 -5.16 8.01
N GLU A 90 6.46 -5.54 8.63
CA GLU A 90 5.89 -6.89 8.59
C GLU A 90 6.85 -8.02 9.01
N ILE A 91 7.89 -7.70 9.79
CA ILE A 91 8.81 -8.69 10.38
C ILE A 91 8.10 -9.48 11.48
N ILE A 92 7.18 -8.83 12.20
CA ILE A 92 6.37 -9.40 13.28
C ILE A 92 4.91 -9.04 13.03
N PRO A 93 3.94 -9.93 13.31
CA PRO A 93 2.52 -9.61 13.13
C PRO A 93 2.10 -8.42 14.01
N PRO A 94 1.33 -7.46 13.49
CA PRO A 94 0.80 -6.34 14.27
C PRO A 94 -0.31 -6.80 15.22
N ILE A 95 -0.38 -6.23 16.45
CA ILE A 95 -1.36 -6.57 17.53
C ILE A 95 -2.81 -6.82 17.06
N ARG A 96 -3.29 -6.10 16.04
CA ARG A 96 -4.64 -6.29 15.49
C ARG A 96 -4.90 -7.68 14.91
N GLU A 97 -3.86 -8.44 14.58
CA GLU A 97 -3.93 -9.78 14.01
C GLU A 97 -3.85 -10.88 15.09
N TRP A 98 -3.73 -10.51 16.37
CA TRP A 98 -3.57 -11.45 17.48
C TRP A 98 -4.88 -11.73 18.23
N VAL A 99 -5.96 -11.00 17.89
CA VAL A 99 -7.30 -11.10 18.49
C VAL A 99 -8.26 -11.64 17.45
#